data_AF-A0A6L3B5L4-F1
#
_entry.id   AF-A0A6L3B5L4-F1
#
_cell.length_a   1.000
_cell.length_b   1.000
_cell.length_c   1.000
_cell.angle_alpha   90.00
_cell.angle_beta   90.00
_cell.angle_gamma   90.00
#
_symmetry.space_group_name_H-M   'P 1'
#
loop_
_entity.id
_entity.type
_entity.pdbx_description
1 polymer ?
#
loop_
_entity_poly.entity_id
_entity_poly.type
_entity_poly.pdbx_seq_one_letter_code
_entity_poly.pdbx_strand_id
1 'polypeptide(L)' 'MASIMIKKAGEGLISQAHRNADVGPTSGSSVVYEILNVPAGVSVDDIIAAFKTFKPVDKKYEYDYAELSK' A
#
# COMPACT_ATOMS: atom_id res chain seq x y z
N MET A 1 -10.54 -10.00 -8.75
CA MET A 1 -9.82 -8.76 -8.38
C MET A 1 -8.81 -9.15 -7.32
N ALA A 2 -7.60 -8.59 -7.36
CA ALA A 2 -6.52 -8.94 -6.44
C ALA A 2 -6.36 -7.88 -5.36
N SER A 3 -5.83 -8.26 -4.20
CA SER A 3 -5.25 -7.32 -3.24
C SER A 3 -3.73 -7.42 -3.25
N ILE A 4 -3.07 -6.29 -3.00
CA ILE A 4 -1.61 -6.20 -2.92
C ILE A 4 -1.24 -5.47 -1.65
N MET A 5 -0.33 -6.05 -0.89
CA MET A 5 0.21 -5.41 0.31
C MET A 5 1.47 -4.62 -0.05
N ILE A 6 1.55 -3.37 0.43
CA ILE A 6 2.71 -2.50 0.30
C ILE A 6 3.17 -2.06 1.69
N LYS A 7 4.49 -1.96 1.88
CA LYS A 7 5.11 -1.47 3.11
C LYS A 7 5.68 -0.10 2.84
N LYS A 8 5.30 0.88 3.65
CA LYS A 8 5.91 2.21 3.70
C LYS A 8 6.82 2.29 4.93
N ALA A 9 8.12 2.43 4.72
CA ALA A 9 9.08 2.69 5.80
C ALA A 9 9.02 4.16 6.23
N GLY A 10 9.51 4.46 7.44
CA GLY A 10 9.48 5.80 8.04
C GLY A 10 10.18 6.88 7.21
N GLU A 11 11.19 6.51 6.42
CA GLU A 11 11.90 7.39 5.48
C GLU A 11 11.16 7.60 4.15
N GLY A 12 9.94 7.08 4.00
CA GLY A 12 9.13 7.21 2.79
C GLY A 12 9.45 6.20 1.69
N LEU A 13 10.35 5.25 1.94
CA LEU A 13 10.56 4.11 1.05
C LEU A 13 9.29 3.25 1.03
N ILE A 14 8.72 3.05 -0.15
CA ILE A 14 7.55 2.19 -0.36
C ILE A 14 8.00 0.97 -1.17
N SER A 15 7.65 -0.23 -0.71
CA SER A 15 8.02 -1.49 -1.36
C SER A 15 6.90 -2.51 -1.20
N GLN A 16 6.91 -3.57 -2.01
CA GLN A 16 5.96 -4.67 -1.84
C GLN A 16 6.15 -5.32 -0.47
N ALA A 17 5.06 -5.53 0.27
CA ALA A 17 5.08 -6.31 1.50
C ALA A 17 4.89 -7.81 1.18
N HIS A 18 5.26 -8.65 2.13
CA HIS A 18 4.98 -10.08 2.03
C HIS A 18 3.46 -10.29 1.99
N ARG A 19 2.98 -11.24 1.18
CA ARG A 19 1.54 -11.56 1.03
C ARG A 19 0.81 -12.01 2.31
N ASN A 20 1.56 -12.27 3.38
CA ASN A 20 1.05 -12.70 4.68
C ASN A 20 1.41 -11.67 5.77
N ALA A 21 1.77 -10.44 5.39
CA ALA A 21 2.07 -9.40 6.36
C ALA A 21 0.76 -8.91 6.99
N ASP A 22 0.80 -8.64 8.29
CA ASP A 22 -0.30 -7.96 8.98
C ASP A 22 -0.37 -6.49 8.53
N VAL A 23 -1.58 -6.06 8.22
CA VAL A 23 -1.88 -4.68 7.85
C VAL A 23 -1.77 -3.79 9.10
N GLY A 24 -1.14 -2.63 8.97
CA GLY A 24 -0.95 -1.67 10.05
C GLY A 24 0.50 -1.38 10.42
N PRO A 25 0.73 -0.73 11.57
CA PRO A 25 2.07 -0.35 12.00
C PRO A 25 2.88 -1.59 12.40
N THR A 26 4.13 -1.62 11.95
CA THR A 26 5.10 -2.69 12.23
C THR A 26 6.27 -2.16 13.04
N SER A 27 7.04 -3.07 13.63
CA SER A 27 8.27 -2.71 14.35
C SER A 27 9.25 -1.99 13.42
N GLY A 28 9.75 -0.82 13.84
CA GLY A 28 10.71 -0.02 13.06
C GLY A 28 10.07 1.07 12.18
N SER A 29 9.05 1.76 12.69
CA SER A 29 8.46 2.96 12.06
C SER A 29 7.90 2.74 10.65
N SER A 30 7.61 1.48 10.29
CA SER A 30 7.07 1.13 8.99
C SER A 30 5.59 0.76 9.13
N VAL A 31 4.80 1.04 8.11
CA VAL A 31 3.37 0.73 8.07
C VAL A 31 3.09 -0.12 6.84
N VAL A 32 2.39 -1.23 7.02
CA VAL A 32 1.88 -2.08 5.94
C VAL A 32 0.48 -1.61 5.60
N TYR A 33 0.25 -1.39 4.31
CA TYR A 33 -1.03 -1.03 3.73
C TYR A 33 -1.48 -2.14 2.80
N GLU A 34 -2.77 -2.40 2.76
CA GLU A 34 -3.39 -3.30 1.79
C GLU A 34 -4.16 -2.49 0.75
N ILE A 35 -3.83 -2.73 -0.52
CA ILE A 35 -4.52 -2.13 -1.65
C ILE A 35 -5.50 -3.14 -2.21
N LEU A 36 -6.79 -2.83 -2.08
CA LEU A 36 -7.91 -3.64 -2.49
C LEU A 36 -8.32 -3.31 -3.94
N ASN A 37 -9.03 -4.24 -4.57
CA ASN A 37 -9.63 -4.07 -5.90
C ASN A 37 -8.65 -3.65 -6.99
N VAL A 38 -7.43 -4.19 -6.94
CA VAL A 38 -6.42 -3.96 -7.99
C VAL A 38 -6.91 -4.60 -9.30
N PRO A 39 -6.98 -3.83 -10.41
CA PRO A 39 -7.35 -4.35 -11.72
C PRO A 39 -6.28 -5.30 -12.28
N ALA A 40 -6.71 -6.23 -13.12
CA ALA A 40 -5.78 -7.08 -13.86
C ALA A 40 -4.93 -6.23 -14.82
N GLY A 41 -3.61 -6.39 -14.76
CA GLY A 41 -2.66 -5.63 -15.58
C GLY A 41 -1.97 -4.46 -14.86
N VAL A 42 -2.42 -4.08 -13.65
CA VAL A 42 -1.70 -3.13 -12.81
C VAL A 42 -0.54 -3.85 -12.12
N SER A 43 0.66 -3.31 -12.27
CA SER A 43 1.84 -3.86 -11.61
C SER A 43 2.01 -3.27 -10.21
N VAL A 44 2.79 -3.94 -9.38
CA VAL A 44 3.13 -3.43 -8.05
C VAL A 44 3.85 -2.08 -8.14
N ASP A 45 4.66 -1.86 -9.18
CA ASP A 45 5.35 -0.59 -9.40
C ASP A 45 4.39 0.58 -9.62
N ASP A 46 3.32 0.39 -10.41
CA ASP A 46 2.26 1.38 -10.61
C ASP A 46 1.56 1.73 -9.29
N ILE A 47 1.29 0.73 -8.45
CA ILE A 47 0.68 0.92 -7.12
C ILE A 47 1.62 1.70 -6.22
N ILE A 48 2.90 1.37 -6.22
CA ILE A 48 3.92 2.10 -5.45
C ILE A 48 4.00 3.55 -5.93
N ALA A 49 3.97 3.78 -7.24
CA ALA A 49 3.99 5.12 -7.81
C ALA A 49 2.76 5.94 -7.39
N ALA A 50 1.56 5.36 -7.46
CA ALA A 50 0.32 6.00 -7.02
C ALA A 50 0.32 6.24 -5.50
N PHE A 51 0.81 5.28 -4.71
CA PHE A 51 0.85 5.41 -3.25
C PHE A 51 1.89 6.43 -2.77
N LYS A 52 2.96 6.69 -3.54
CA LYS A 52 3.95 7.74 -3.23
C LYS A 52 3.32 9.13 -3.19
N THR A 53 2.37 9.41 -4.08
CA THR A 53 1.65 10.70 -4.12
C THR A 53 0.45 10.72 -3.18
N PHE A 54 -0.04 9.55 -2.79
CA PHE A 54 -1.15 9.39 -1.87
C PHE A 54 -0.73 9.65 -0.41
N LYS A 55 -1.56 10.40 0.32
CA LYS A 55 -1.41 10.58 1.76
C LYS A 55 -2.42 9.71 2.50
N PRO A 56 -1.99 8.58 3.10
CA PRO A 56 -2.90 7.75 3.87
C PRO A 56 -3.44 8.52 5.08
N VAL A 57 -4.74 8.36 5.29
CA VAL A 57 -5.50 8.85 6.45
C VAL A 57 -5.05 8.14 7.73
N ASP A 58 -5.07 8.85 8.86
CA ASP A 58 -4.74 8.28 10.16
C ASP A 58 -5.61 7.05 10.48
N LYS A 59 -4.97 5.97 10.96
CA LYS A 59 -5.61 4.70 11.35
C LYS A 59 -6.41 3.98 10.26
N LYS A 60 -6.26 4.35 9.00
CA LYS A 60 -6.74 3.58 7.84
C LYS A 60 -5.53 2.97 7.14
N TYR A 61 -5.57 1.66 6.93
CA TYR A 61 -4.47 0.90 6.36
C TYR A 61 -4.87 0.11 5.10
N GLU A 62 -6.18 -0.02 4.87
CA GLU A 62 -6.75 -0.65 3.68
C GLU A 62 -7.29 0.45 2.76
N TYR A 63 -6.92 0.42 1.48
CA TYR A 63 -7.35 1.40 0.50
C TYR A 63 -7.76 0.72 -0.79
N ASP A 64 -8.81 1.22 -1.42
CA ASP A 64 -9.13 0.82 -2.78
C ASP A 64 -8.12 1.39 -3.77
N TYR A 65 -7.71 0.62 -4.78
CA TYR A 65 -6.84 1.12 -5.85
C TYR A 65 -7.42 2.40 -6.51
N ALA A 66 -8.75 2.49 -6.62
CA ALA A 66 -9.44 3.67 -7.13
C ALA A 66 -9.28 4.93 -6.24
N GLU A 67 -8.95 4.78 -4.95
CA GLU A 67 -8.62 5.89 -4.06
C GLU A 67 -7.20 6.42 -4.29
N LEU A 68 -6.28 5.55 -4.71
CA LEU A 68 -4.88 5.92 -4.97
C LEU A 68 -4.69 6.69 -6.27
N SER A 69 -5.54 6.43 -7.27
CA SER A 69 -5.44 6.99 -8.62
C SER A 69 -6.24 8.30 -8.82
N LYS A 70 -6.71 8.93 -7.73
CA LYS A 70 -7.49 10.19 -7.78
C LYS A 70 -6.63 11.44 -7.73
#